data_AF-A0A7V1N8N2-F1
#
_entry.id   AF-A0A7V1N8N2-F1
#
_cell.length_a   1.000
_cell.length_b   1.000
_cell.length_c   1.000
_cell.angle_alpha   90.00
_cell.angle_beta   90.00
_cell.angle_gamma   90.00
#
_symmetry.space_group_name_H-M   'P 1'
#
loop_
_entity.id
_entity.type
_entity.pdbx_description
1 polymer ?
#
loop_
_entity_poly.entity_id
_entity_poly.type
_entity_poly.pdbx_seq_one_letter_code
_entity_poly.pdbx_strand_id
1 'polypeptide(L)'
;MRSDGKFPPRSAHPVRRRAGPIGPKSCPPGQGPSWSRTMIRFGAPRRVLVWLMALVVLACVPPDPSSARTRPAEGIAEDGSEPGSRSLPSATVVLISLDGTRADDVTEAQLPSLVALGRKGVRAEALVPVDPSNTFPAHVSLVTGVLPEEHRLVNNQFIDPVRGRFSRKKTAPHSWIESEPVWSIAERHGIPTAAFHWVGSEGPWKSGPGPRTARRFSSRTLEKTKVTQILEWLAIEDPAERPRLITSWFHGADHAAHVSGPG
;
A
#
# COMPACT_ATOMS: atom_id res chain seq x y z
N MET A 1 59.64 30.52 -25.49
CA MET A 1 59.89 29.57 -24.38
C MET A 1 58.74 28.58 -24.33
N ARG A 2 59.07 27.28 -24.35
CA ARG A 2 58.16 26.13 -24.43
C ARG A 2 57.39 25.91 -23.12
N SER A 3 56.18 25.37 -23.19
CA SER A 3 55.82 24.14 -22.45
C SER A 3 54.42 23.63 -22.85
N ASP A 4 54.42 22.74 -23.85
CA ASP A 4 53.35 21.74 -24.03
C ASP A 4 53.65 20.56 -23.10
N GLY A 5 52.69 20.20 -22.23
CA GLY A 5 52.76 19.04 -21.34
C GLY A 5 51.70 18.00 -21.70
N LYS A 6 51.97 17.18 -22.72
CA LYS A 6 51.21 15.96 -23.04
C LYS A 6 51.52 14.84 -22.05
N PHE A 7 50.49 14.23 -21.48
CA PHE A 7 50.57 12.96 -20.75
C PHE A 7 50.77 11.78 -21.73
N PRO A 8 51.67 10.81 -21.45
CA PRO A 8 51.82 9.60 -22.26
C PRO A 8 50.87 8.47 -21.83
N PRO A 9 50.52 7.53 -22.74
CA PRO A 9 49.62 6.41 -22.45
C PRO A 9 50.32 5.27 -21.71
N ARG A 10 49.57 4.57 -20.84
CA ARG A 10 50.04 3.36 -20.14
C ARG A 10 50.14 2.17 -21.10
N SER A 11 51.30 1.53 -21.07
CA SER A 11 51.64 0.31 -21.81
C SER A 11 50.94 -0.93 -21.26
N ALA A 12 50.46 -1.76 -22.18
CA ALA A 12 50.02 -3.12 -21.93
C ALA A 12 51.24 -4.06 -21.97
N HIS A 13 51.36 -4.95 -20.98
CA HIS A 13 52.26 -6.11 -21.05
C HIS A 13 51.45 -7.42 -20.94
N PRO A 14 51.85 -8.46 -21.69
CA PRO A 14 51.05 -9.67 -21.86
C PRO A 14 51.38 -10.72 -20.80
N VAL A 15 50.36 -11.39 -20.27
CA VAL A 15 50.53 -12.64 -19.52
C VAL A 15 49.92 -13.79 -20.33
N ARG A 16 50.80 -14.52 -21.02
CA ARG A 16 50.53 -15.85 -21.57
C ARG A 16 50.99 -16.87 -20.51
N ARG A 17 50.14 -17.82 -20.12
CA ARG A 17 50.53 -19.23 -19.87
C ARG A 17 49.32 -20.17 -19.71
N ARG A 18 49.19 -21.02 -20.74
CA ARG A 18 48.90 -22.47 -20.76
C ARG A 18 47.58 -22.97 -20.17
N ALA A 19 46.69 -23.33 -21.10
CA ALA A 19 45.71 -24.40 -20.97
C ALA A 19 46.40 -25.78 -20.84
N GLY A 20 45.89 -26.61 -19.94
CA GLY A 20 46.14 -28.06 -19.84
C GLY A 20 44.80 -28.78 -19.69
N PRO A 21 44.69 -30.04 -20.15
CA PRO A 21 43.42 -30.65 -20.53
C PRO A 21 42.57 -31.16 -19.36
N ILE A 22 41.26 -31.11 -19.58
CA ILE A 22 40.19 -31.63 -18.73
C ILE A 22 40.10 -33.15 -18.98
N GLY A 23 40.32 -33.94 -17.93
CA GLY A 23 40.04 -35.38 -17.91
C GLY A 23 38.92 -35.69 -16.90
N PRO A 24 37.99 -36.61 -17.21
CA PRO A 24 36.86 -36.91 -16.35
C PRO A 24 37.31 -37.77 -15.16
N LYS A 25 37.07 -37.31 -13.93
CA LYS A 25 37.20 -38.15 -12.73
C LYS A 25 35.84 -38.77 -12.41
N SER A 26 35.79 -40.09 -12.61
CA SER A 26 34.75 -41.01 -12.18
C SER A 26 34.68 -41.08 -10.64
N CYS A 27 33.46 -41.02 -10.09
CA CYS A 27 33.16 -41.38 -8.70
C CYS A 27 32.78 -42.86 -8.61
N PRO A 28 33.33 -43.64 -7.67
CA PRO A 28 32.79 -44.96 -7.31
C PRO A 28 31.59 -44.83 -6.35
N PRO A 29 30.64 -45.79 -6.37
CA PRO A 29 29.36 -45.69 -5.70
C PRO A 29 29.45 -46.14 -4.23
N GLY A 30 28.71 -45.49 -3.34
CA GLY A 30 28.67 -45.94 -1.96
C GLY A 30 27.66 -45.18 -1.10
N GLN A 31 26.64 -45.93 -0.65
CA GLN A 31 25.78 -45.67 0.51
C GLN A 31 24.63 -44.68 0.29
N GLY A 32 23.51 -45.23 -0.21
CA GLY A 32 22.21 -44.62 -0.06
C GLY A 32 21.73 -44.73 1.40
N PRO A 33 21.00 -43.73 1.93
CA PRO A 33 20.42 -43.82 3.26
C PRO A 33 19.25 -44.80 3.28
N SER A 34 19.32 -45.73 4.23
CA SER A 34 18.27 -46.68 4.62
C SER A 34 17.05 -45.92 5.16
N TRP A 35 15.97 -45.86 4.37
CA TRP A 35 14.67 -45.37 4.85
C TRP A 35 13.87 -46.53 5.44
N SER A 36 13.92 -46.66 6.77
CA SER A 36 13.05 -47.56 7.52
C SER A 36 11.62 -47.02 7.51
N ARG A 37 10.75 -47.67 6.72
CA ARG A 37 9.30 -47.49 6.74
C ARG A 37 8.74 -47.91 8.09
N THR A 38 8.40 -46.95 8.95
CA THR A 38 7.45 -47.19 10.04
C THR A 38 6.10 -46.62 9.63
N MET A 39 5.24 -47.51 9.13
CA MET A 39 3.81 -47.25 8.99
C MET A 39 3.18 -47.23 10.38
N ILE A 40 2.66 -46.07 10.81
CA ILE A 40 1.70 -46.02 11.91
C ILE A 40 0.31 -45.97 11.27
N ARG A 41 -0.43 -47.06 11.46
CA ARG A 41 -1.80 -47.27 11.02
C ARG A 41 -2.77 -46.40 11.82
N PHE A 42 -3.80 -45.95 11.11
CA PHE A 42 -5.03 -45.34 11.60
C PHE A 42 -5.72 -46.17 12.70
N GLY A 43 -6.20 -45.49 13.74
CA GLY A 43 -7.17 -46.01 14.70
C GLY A 43 -8.13 -44.91 15.13
N ALA A 44 -9.31 -44.88 14.52
CA ALA A 44 -10.47 -44.13 15.00
C ALA A 44 -11.45 -45.10 15.67
N PRO A 45 -12.07 -44.74 16.81
CA PRO A 45 -13.33 -45.32 17.20
C PRO A 45 -14.50 -44.34 16.96
N ARG A 46 -15.57 -44.92 16.42
CA ARG A 46 -16.88 -44.33 16.12
C ARG A 46 -17.74 -44.29 17.40
N ARG A 47 -18.74 -43.39 17.34
CA ARG A 47 -20.03 -43.35 18.08
C ARG A 47 -19.96 -42.77 19.49
N VAL A 48 -20.95 -42.06 20.05
CA VAL A 48 -22.26 -41.45 19.70
C VAL A 48 -22.65 -40.78 21.02
N LEU A 49 -23.10 -39.53 21.06
CA LEU A 49 -24.30 -39.15 21.86
C LEU A 49 -24.77 -37.72 21.52
N VAL A 50 -25.96 -37.68 20.93
CA VAL A 50 -26.80 -36.52 20.72
C VAL A 50 -27.50 -36.22 22.05
N TRP A 51 -27.53 -34.95 22.47
CA TRP A 51 -28.56 -34.47 23.41
C TRP A 51 -29.25 -33.26 22.78
N LEU A 52 -30.54 -33.45 22.49
CA LEU A 52 -31.49 -32.43 22.09
C LEU A 52 -32.40 -32.11 23.29
N MET A 53 -32.69 -30.81 23.44
CA MET A 53 -33.94 -30.19 23.90
C MET A 53 -34.41 -30.40 25.35
N ALA A 54 -34.71 -29.30 26.03
CA ALA A 54 -36.11 -28.94 26.35
C ALA A 54 -36.22 -27.52 26.95
N LEU A 55 -37.22 -26.79 26.48
CA LEU A 55 -37.65 -25.43 26.83
C LEU A 55 -39.14 -25.54 27.19
N VAL A 56 -39.55 -25.08 28.38
CA VAL A 56 -40.96 -24.87 28.82
C VAL A 56 -40.89 -23.75 29.89
N VAL A 57 -41.36 -22.50 29.74
CA VAL A 57 -42.66 -21.87 29.36
C VAL A 57 -43.69 -21.79 30.50
N LEU A 58 -43.78 -20.57 31.06
CA LEU A 58 -44.98 -19.73 31.36
C LEU A 58 -45.89 -19.94 32.58
N ALA A 59 -46.17 -18.82 33.27
CA ALA A 59 -47.50 -18.30 33.62
C ALA A 59 -47.36 -16.78 33.97
N CYS A 60 -47.97 -15.81 33.25
CA CYS A 60 -49.39 -15.35 33.26
C CYS A 60 -49.74 -14.64 34.61
N VAL A 61 -50.25 -13.40 34.75
CA VAL A 61 -51.16 -12.50 33.97
C VAL A 61 -51.15 -11.06 34.60
N PRO A 62 -51.42 -9.96 33.85
CA PRO A 62 -51.71 -8.57 34.33
C PRO A 62 -53.25 -8.33 34.48
N PRO A 63 -53.81 -7.29 35.16
CA PRO A 63 -53.74 -5.87 34.72
C PRO A 63 -53.94 -4.78 35.83
N ASP A 64 -53.65 -3.51 35.51
CA ASP A 64 -54.66 -2.42 35.60
C ASP A 64 -54.16 -1.14 34.89
N PRO A 65 -54.94 -0.51 33.99
CA PRO A 65 -54.55 0.68 33.23
C PRO A 65 -55.23 1.93 33.81
N SER A 66 -54.50 2.75 34.55
CA SER A 66 -54.91 4.14 34.77
C SER A 66 -53.74 4.98 35.26
N SER A 67 -53.65 6.21 34.75
CA SER A 67 -52.69 7.25 35.09
C SER A 67 -51.30 7.18 34.41
N ALA A 68 -51.30 7.36 33.09
CA ALA A 68 -50.28 8.21 32.47
C ALA A 68 -50.98 9.17 31.50
N ARG A 69 -51.18 10.38 31.99
CA ARG A 69 -51.86 11.50 31.34
C ARG A 69 -51.14 11.83 30.01
N THR A 70 -51.83 11.62 28.90
CA THR A 70 -51.41 11.97 27.54
C THR A 70 -51.22 13.48 27.42
N ARG A 71 -50.02 13.93 27.04
CA ARG A 71 -49.88 15.17 26.25
C ARG A 71 -50.18 14.78 24.79
N PRO A 72 -50.86 15.63 24.00
CA PRO A 72 -51.01 15.35 22.58
C PRO A 72 -49.61 15.39 21.96
N ALA A 73 -49.17 14.26 21.39
CA ALA A 73 -48.06 14.26 20.47
C ALA A 73 -48.54 15.02 19.22
N GLU A 74 -48.00 16.22 19.06
CA GLU A 74 -48.09 17.00 17.84
C GLU A 74 -47.58 16.11 16.69
N GLY A 75 -48.41 15.99 15.65
CA GLY A 75 -48.26 14.99 14.60
C GLY A 75 -46.86 15.01 13.99
N ILE A 76 -46.16 13.88 14.09
CA ILE A 76 -45.09 13.57 13.15
C ILE A 76 -45.80 13.23 11.85
N ALA A 77 -45.85 14.22 10.95
CA ALA A 77 -46.13 13.96 9.55
C ALA A 77 -45.16 12.88 9.09
N GLU A 78 -45.70 11.81 8.51
CA GLU A 78 -44.89 10.88 7.73
C GLU A 78 -44.36 11.64 6.53
N ASP A 79 -43.13 12.14 6.65
CA ASP A 79 -42.36 12.60 5.51
C ASP A 79 -41.93 11.35 4.74
N GLY A 80 -42.66 11.07 3.65
CA GLY A 80 -42.36 10.04 2.67
C GLY A 80 -41.11 10.33 1.85
N SER A 81 -40.04 10.78 2.48
CA SER A 81 -38.73 10.87 1.87
C SER A 81 -38.09 9.48 1.89
N GLU A 82 -38.08 8.83 0.71
CA GLU A 82 -37.10 7.81 0.32
C GLU A 82 -35.75 8.10 0.99
N PRO A 83 -34.95 7.10 1.42
CA PRO A 83 -33.63 7.35 2.00
C PRO A 83 -32.78 8.10 0.99
N GLY A 84 -32.84 9.43 1.09
CA GLY A 84 -32.27 10.34 0.14
C GLY A 84 -30.80 10.00 0.06
N SER A 85 -30.34 9.70 -1.16
CA SER A 85 -28.93 9.54 -1.46
C SER A 85 -28.21 10.72 -0.79
N ARG A 86 -27.52 10.48 0.33
CA ARG A 86 -26.59 11.47 0.86
C ARG A 86 -25.62 11.69 -0.28
N SER A 87 -25.73 12.83 -0.97
CA SER A 87 -24.75 13.17 -1.99
C SER A 87 -23.41 13.17 -1.25
N LEU A 88 -22.53 12.26 -1.66
CA LEU A 88 -21.18 12.27 -1.12
C LEU A 88 -20.63 13.68 -1.40
N PRO A 89 -20.05 14.36 -0.41
CA PRO A 89 -19.56 15.71 -0.58
C PRO A 89 -18.72 15.80 -1.86
N SER A 90 -18.92 16.86 -2.65
CA SER A 90 -18.20 17.14 -3.91
C SER A 90 -16.69 17.36 -3.71
N ALA A 91 -16.19 17.15 -2.49
CA ALA A 91 -14.79 17.37 -2.15
C ALA A 91 -13.91 16.30 -2.81
N THR A 92 -12.90 16.76 -3.55
CA THR A 92 -11.80 15.91 -4.00
C THR A 92 -10.78 15.76 -2.86
N VAL A 93 -10.39 14.53 -2.57
CA VAL A 93 -9.27 14.22 -1.68
C VAL A 93 -7.99 14.16 -2.49
N VAL A 94 -6.99 14.94 -2.10
CA VAL A 94 -5.64 14.88 -2.66
C VAL A 94 -4.68 14.39 -1.58
N LEU A 95 -4.21 13.16 -1.72
CA LEU A 95 -3.22 12.54 -0.85
C LEU A 95 -1.82 12.75 -1.44
N ILE A 96 -1.02 13.59 -0.78
CA ILE A 96 0.35 13.91 -1.17
C ILE A 96 1.30 13.25 -0.17
N SER A 97 2.23 12.45 -0.66
CA SER A 97 3.33 11.90 0.15
C SER A 97 4.65 12.55 -0.25
N LEU A 98 5.37 13.07 0.74
CA LEU A 98 6.73 13.59 0.59
C LEU A 98 7.70 12.57 1.22
N ASP A 99 8.42 11.82 0.39
CA ASP A 99 9.20 10.68 0.87
C ASP A 99 10.33 11.11 1.81
N GLY A 100 10.56 10.33 2.87
CA GLY A 100 11.60 10.58 3.87
C GLY A 100 11.49 11.90 4.64
N THR A 101 10.41 12.67 4.51
CA THR A 101 10.20 13.89 5.30
C THR A 101 9.81 13.51 6.73
N ARG A 102 10.72 13.74 7.69
CA ARG A 102 10.48 13.48 9.11
C ARG A 102 9.59 14.56 9.71
N ALA A 103 8.94 14.26 10.83
CA ALA A 103 8.10 15.22 11.54
C ALA A 103 8.87 16.49 11.92
N ASP A 104 10.13 16.32 12.34
CA ASP A 104 11.03 17.40 12.77
C ASP A 104 11.53 18.28 11.61
N ASP A 105 11.45 17.80 10.35
CA ASP A 105 11.83 18.58 9.15
C ASP A 105 10.76 19.64 8.80
N VAL A 106 9.55 19.53 9.37
CA VAL A 106 8.43 20.43 9.09
C VAL A 106 8.52 21.68 9.96
N THR A 107 9.44 22.56 9.57
CA THR A 107 9.70 23.85 10.22
C THR A 107 9.31 25.03 9.32
N GLU A 108 9.12 26.21 9.91
CA GLU A 108 8.83 27.44 9.13
C GLU A 108 9.99 27.79 8.18
N ALA A 109 11.23 27.48 8.57
CA ALA A 109 12.41 27.78 7.78
C ALA A 109 12.54 26.88 6.55
N GLN A 110 12.21 25.60 6.67
CA GLN A 110 12.39 24.61 5.60
C GLN A 110 11.14 24.41 4.76
N LEU A 111 9.95 24.34 5.39
CA LEU A 111 8.69 23.96 4.77
C LEU A 111 7.54 24.93 5.16
N PRO A 112 7.68 26.25 4.92
CA PRO A 112 6.72 27.27 5.37
C PRO A 112 5.29 27.01 4.86
N SER A 113 5.15 26.52 3.61
CA SER A 113 3.83 26.20 3.04
C SER A 113 3.13 25.06 3.77
N LEU A 114 3.85 24.04 4.23
CA LEU A 114 3.26 22.93 5.00
C LEU A 114 2.92 23.36 6.42
N VAL A 115 3.75 24.20 7.03
CA VAL A 115 3.42 24.80 8.35
C VAL A 115 2.17 25.66 8.24
N ALA A 116 2.06 26.52 7.22
CA ALA A 116 0.89 27.32 6.97
C ALA A 116 -0.36 26.46 6.70
N LEU A 117 -0.23 25.35 5.97
CA LEU A 117 -1.31 24.39 5.76
C LEU A 117 -1.76 23.76 7.08
N GLY A 118 -0.82 23.32 7.91
CA GLY A 118 -1.11 22.76 9.23
C GLY A 118 -1.81 23.75 10.17
N ARG A 119 -1.44 25.05 10.14
CA ARG A 119 -2.10 26.11 10.92
C ARG A 119 -3.56 26.36 10.51
N LYS A 120 -3.87 26.19 9.22
CA LYS A 120 -5.22 26.38 8.67
C LYS A 120 -6.08 25.13 8.72
N GLY A 121 -5.47 23.97 8.99
CA GLY A 121 -6.13 22.67 9.01
C GLY A 121 -5.86 21.92 10.31
N VAL A 122 -5.77 20.60 10.20
CA VAL A 122 -5.44 19.71 11.32
C VAL A 122 -4.02 19.18 11.11
N ARG A 123 -3.23 19.20 12.18
CA ARG A 123 -1.86 18.68 12.20
C ARG A 123 -1.70 17.70 13.36
N ALA A 124 -1.17 16.52 13.07
CA ALA A 124 -0.65 15.60 14.08
C ALA A 124 0.81 15.97 14.43
N GLU A 125 1.25 15.57 15.63
CA GLU A 125 2.64 15.73 16.05
C GLU A 125 3.60 14.95 15.13
N ALA A 126 3.29 13.67 14.91
CA ALA A 126 4.01 12.80 13.99
C ALA A 126 3.10 11.68 13.46
N LEU A 127 3.52 11.07 12.34
CA LEU A 127 2.98 9.80 11.88
C LEU A 127 3.87 8.67 12.38
N VAL A 128 3.30 7.67 13.05
CA VAL A 128 4.01 6.43 13.39
C VAL A 128 4.02 5.54 12.14
N PRO A 129 5.18 5.25 11.53
CA PRO A 129 5.23 4.41 10.34
C PRO A 129 5.02 2.93 10.71
N VAL A 130 4.70 2.13 9.71
CA VAL A 130 4.75 0.66 9.82
C VAL A 130 6.20 0.19 9.94
N ASP A 131 6.39 -1.01 10.49
CA ASP A 131 7.68 -1.71 10.51
C ASP A 131 7.79 -2.68 9.31
N PRO A 132 8.90 -2.69 8.55
CA PRO A 132 9.98 -1.70 8.58
C PRO A 132 9.54 -0.37 7.96
N SER A 133 10.15 0.74 8.42
CA SER A 133 9.88 2.11 7.96
C SER A 133 10.49 2.40 6.56
N ASN A 134 10.18 1.55 5.59
CA ASN A 134 10.62 1.64 4.20
C ASN A 134 9.51 2.21 3.31
N THR A 135 9.91 2.89 2.23
CA THR A 135 9.00 3.52 1.26
C THR A 135 7.86 2.59 0.82
N PHE A 136 8.17 1.42 0.24
CA PHE A 136 7.13 0.58 -0.38
C PHE A 136 6.13 0.00 0.63
N PRO A 137 6.58 -0.63 1.74
CA PRO A 137 5.66 -1.08 2.78
C PRO A 137 4.76 0.05 3.28
N ALA A 138 5.34 1.18 3.69
CA ALA A 138 4.57 2.29 4.26
C ALA A 138 3.54 2.88 3.29
N HIS A 139 3.90 3.08 2.01
CA HIS A 139 2.98 3.66 1.02
C HIS A 139 1.83 2.71 0.66
N VAL A 140 2.05 1.40 0.71
CA VAL A 140 0.98 0.42 0.51
C VAL A 140 0.09 0.34 1.74
N SER A 141 0.65 0.36 2.95
CA SER A 141 -0.15 0.42 4.17
C SER A 141 -1.05 1.66 4.21
N LEU A 142 -0.56 2.84 3.81
CA LEU A 142 -1.36 4.08 3.76
C LEU A 142 -2.62 3.99 2.90
N VAL A 143 -2.60 3.17 1.85
CA VAL A 143 -3.71 3.09 0.89
C VAL A 143 -4.51 1.81 1.00
N THR A 144 -4.04 0.83 1.75
CA THR A 144 -4.77 -0.43 2.02
C THR A 144 -5.33 -0.47 3.45
N GLY A 145 -4.81 0.34 4.36
CA GLY A 145 -5.22 0.38 5.76
C GLY A 145 -4.72 -0.78 6.61
N VAL A 146 -3.85 -1.65 6.07
CA VAL A 146 -3.35 -2.85 6.75
C VAL A 146 -1.82 -2.87 6.84
N LEU A 147 -1.28 -3.74 7.69
CA LEU A 147 0.16 -3.87 7.92
C LEU A 147 0.88 -4.64 6.79
N PRO A 148 2.22 -4.54 6.69
CA PRO A 148 2.99 -5.21 5.64
C PRO A 148 2.85 -6.73 5.57
N GLU A 149 2.58 -7.38 6.70
CA GLU A 149 2.31 -8.82 6.78
C GLU A 149 1.03 -9.24 6.05
N GLU A 150 0.02 -8.36 6.00
CA GLU A 150 -1.25 -8.60 5.33
C GLU A 150 -1.16 -8.26 3.84
N HIS A 151 -0.66 -7.07 3.50
CA HIS A 151 -0.57 -6.65 2.10
C HIS A 151 0.63 -7.23 1.34
N ARG A 152 1.49 -8.01 2.02
CA ARG A 152 2.65 -8.80 1.50
C ARG A 152 3.83 -8.04 0.93
N LEU A 153 3.80 -6.71 0.92
CA LEU A 153 4.92 -5.90 0.48
C LEU A 153 5.78 -5.53 1.69
N VAL A 154 6.53 -6.51 2.20
CA VAL A 154 7.21 -6.42 3.51
C VAL A 154 8.50 -5.58 3.51
N ASN A 155 9.11 -5.36 2.35
CA ASN A 155 10.32 -4.54 2.21
C ASN A 155 10.46 -3.98 0.78
N ASN A 156 11.35 -3.01 0.59
CA ASN A 156 11.75 -2.53 -0.74
C ASN A 156 12.46 -3.64 -1.56
N GLN A 157 13.10 -4.59 -0.88
CA GLN A 157 13.73 -5.78 -1.48
C GLN A 157 13.63 -6.97 -0.52
N PHE A 158 13.18 -8.13 -1.00
CA PHE A 158 13.10 -9.36 -0.21
C PHE A 158 13.03 -10.59 -1.11
N ILE A 159 13.09 -11.78 -0.51
CA ILE A 159 12.93 -13.06 -1.21
C ILE A 159 11.77 -13.81 -0.54
N ASP A 160 10.80 -14.21 -1.36
CA ASP A 160 9.75 -15.13 -1.00
C ASP A 160 10.12 -16.54 -1.50
N PRO A 161 9.94 -17.59 -0.69
CA PRO A 161 10.34 -18.96 -1.05
C PRO A 161 9.55 -19.54 -2.22
N VAL A 162 8.35 -19.03 -2.51
CA VAL A 162 7.46 -19.52 -3.57
C VAL A 162 7.49 -18.59 -4.79
N ARG A 163 7.42 -17.28 -4.57
CA ARG A 163 7.35 -16.25 -5.63
C ARG A 163 8.71 -15.74 -6.09
N GLY A 164 9.78 -16.06 -5.35
CA GLY A 164 11.14 -15.62 -5.66
C GLY A 164 11.44 -14.21 -5.17
N ARG A 165 12.36 -13.52 -5.85
CA ARG A 165 12.86 -12.22 -5.39
C ARG A 165 11.94 -11.06 -5.79
N PHE A 166 11.59 -10.24 -4.81
CA PHE A 166 11.02 -8.91 -5.02
C PHE A 166 12.11 -7.84 -4.98
N SER A 167 12.06 -6.88 -5.91
CA SER A 167 12.86 -5.66 -5.86
C SER A 167 12.08 -4.49 -6.43
N ARG A 168 12.00 -3.40 -5.67
CA ARG A 168 11.42 -2.12 -6.10
C ARG A 168 11.86 -1.63 -7.49
N LYS A 169 13.08 -1.97 -7.93
CA LYS A 169 13.62 -1.55 -9.22
C LYS A 169 13.26 -2.47 -10.40
N LYS A 170 12.91 -3.73 -10.13
CA LYS A 170 12.81 -4.79 -11.15
C LYS A 170 11.45 -5.47 -11.20
N THR A 171 10.64 -5.29 -10.17
CA THR A 171 9.39 -6.02 -9.98
C THR A 171 8.23 -5.04 -9.93
N ALA A 172 7.16 -5.36 -10.66
CA ALA A 172 5.95 -4.54 -10.68
C ALA A 172 5.20 -4.68 -9.34
N PRO A 173 5.07 -3.62 -8.52
CA PRO A 173 4.62 -3.76 -7.13
C PRO A 173 3.19 -4.28 -7.00
N HIS A 174 2.29 -3.84 -7.88
CA HIS A 174 0.88 -4.25 -7.91
C HIS A 174 0.68 -5.77 -8.02
N SER A 175 1.64 -6.50 -8.59
CA SER A 175 1.53 -7.96 -8.74
C SER A 175 1.78 -8.74 -7.43
N TRP A 176 2.36 -8.07 -6.43
CA TRP A 176 2.71 -8.63 -5.11
C TRP A 176 1.74 -8.23 -4.01
N ILE A 177 0.98 -7.15 -4.19
CA ILE A 177 0.09 -6.63 -3.16
C ILE A 177 -1.19 -7.45 -3.15
N GLU A 178 -1.55 -7.99 -1.99
CA GLU A 178 -2.71 -8.87 -1.82
C GLU A 178 -3.91 -8.18 -1.19
N SER A 179 -3.69 -7.04 -0.55
CA SER A 179 -4.75 -6.23 0.05
C SER A 179 -5.27 -5.21 -0.94
N GLU A 180 -6.56 -4.94 -0.82
CA GLU A 180 -7.22 -3.99 -1.68
C GLU A 180 -6.85 -2.53 -1.33
N PRO A 181 -6.43 -1.71 -2.32
CA PRO A 181 -6.21 -0.29 -2.11
C PRO A 181 -7.49 0.54 -2.24
N VAL A 182 -7.51 1.69 -1.57
CA VAL A 182 -8.65 2.61 -1.50
C VAL A 182 -9.14 3.10 -2.86
N TRP A 183 -8.26 3.25 -3.87
CA TRP A 183 -8.70 3.61 -5.22
C TRP A 183 -9.52 2.51 -5.89
N SER A 184 -9.21 1.23 -5.64
CA SER A 184 -9.99 0.11 -6.18
C SER A 184 -11.39 0.09 -5.60
N ILE A 185 -11.50 0.37 -4.29
CA ILE A 185 -12.79 0.55 -3.60
C ILE A 185 -13.57 1.71 -4.23
N ALA A 186 -12.93 2.88 -4.37
CA ALA A 186 -13.56 4.06 -4.93
C ALA A 186 -14.08 3.84 -6.37
N GLU A 187 -13.27 3.25 -7.25
CA GLU A 187 -13.65 2.98 -8.65
C GLU A 187 -14.84 2.01 -8.75
N ARG A 188 -14.92 1.00 -7.88
CA ARG A 188 -16.09 0.10 -7.85
C ARG A 188 -17.39 0.81 -7.45
N HIS A 189 -17.28 1.89 -6.67
CA HIS A 189 -18.42 2.74 -6.32
C HIS A 189 -18.62 3.88 -7.33
N GLY A 190 -18.02 3.80 -8.51
CA GLY A 190 -18.18 4.79 -9.57
C GLY A 190 -17.51 6.13 -9.26
N ILE A 191 -16.57 6.18 -8.32
CA ILE A 191 -15.82 7.38 -7.97
C ILE A 191 -14.52 7.40 -8.78
N PRO A 192 -14.34 8.35 -9.72
CA PRO A 192 -13.11 8.42 -10.50
C PRO A 192 -11.90 8.72 -9.62
N THR A 193 -10.78 8.09 -9.91
CA THR A 193 -9.53 8.23 -9.15
C THR A 193 -8.32 8.43 -10.07
N ALA A 194 -7.31 9.11 -9.54
CA ALA A 194 -6.06 9.36 -10.23
C ALA A 194 -4.86 9.06 -9.34
N ALA A 195 -3.81 8.53 -9.93
CA ALA A 195 -2.55 8.30 -9.24
C ALA A 195 -1.35 8.82 -10.03
N PHE A 196 -0.48 9.57 -9.37
CA PHE A 196 0.79 10.01 -9.90
C PHE A 196 1.92 9.37 -9.11
N HIS A 197 2.58 8.36 -9.69
CA HIS A 197 3.72 7.67 -9.09
C HIS A 197 3.46 6.95 -7.75
N TRP A 198 2.20 6.75 -7.34
CA TRP A 198 1.93 6.05 -6.10
C TRP A 198 2.36 4.58 -6.19
N VAL A 199 2.91 4.03 -5.11
CA VAL A 199 3.40 2.65 -5.09
C VAL A 199 2.25 1.69 -5.38
N GLY A 200 2.39 0.92 -6.46
CA GLY A 200 1.40 -0.06 -6.89
C GLY A 200 0.28 0.48 -7.78
N SER A 201 0.19 1.78 -8.06
CA SER A 201 -0.93 2.31 -8.84
C SER A 201 -0.92 1.97 -10.35
N GLU A 202 0.17 1.38 -10.85
CA GLU A 202 0.47 1.30 -12.29
C GLU A 202 -0.06 0.05 -13.02
N GLY A 203 -0.71 -0.88 -12.33
CA GLY A 203 -1.12 -2.14 -12.93
C GLY A 203 -2.61 -2.41 -12.81
N PRO A 204 -3.13 -3.38 -13.58
CA PRO A 204 -4.33 -4.07 -13.16
C PRO A 204 -4.06 -4.78 -11.83
N TRP A 205 -5.01 -4.69 -10.91
CA TRP A 205 -4.93 -5.32 -9.60
C TRP A 205 -5.67 -6.65 -9.61
N LYS A 206 -5.17 -7.63 -8.84
CA LYS A 206 -5.87 -8.92 -8.68
C LYS A 206 -7.20 -8.74 -7.93
N SER A 207 -7.26 -7.78 -7.02
CA SER A 207 -8.38 -7.51 -6.12
C SER A 207 -9.42 -6.54 -6.70
N GLY A 208 -9.17 -5.92 -7.85
CA GLY A 208 -10.11 -4.97 -8.44
C GLY A 208 -9.50 -4.03 -9.47
N PRO A 209 -10.21 -2.95 -9.86
CA PRO A 209 -9.68 -1.96 -10.78
C PRO A 209 -8.51 -1.17 -10.16
N GLY A 210 -7.54 -0.82 -10.99
CA GLY A 210 -6.59 0.25 -10.66
C GLY A 210 -7.26 1.62 -10.76
N PRO A 211 -6.53 2.71 -10.46
CA PRO A 211 -7.05 4.06 -10.68
C PRO A 211 -7.42 4.27 -12.14
N ARG A 212 -8.49 5.03 -12.41
CA ARG A 212 -8.91 5.37 -13.79
C ARG A 212 -7.80 6.00 -14.60
N THR A 213 -6.99 6.85 -13.98
CA THR A 213 -5.78 7.39 -14.60
C THR A 213 -4.57 7.21 -13.69
N ALA A 214 -3.50 6.62 -14.22
CA ALA A 214 -2.27 6.41 -13.48
C ALA A 214 -1.06 6.84 -14.32
N ARG A 215 -0.15 7.60 -13.72
CA ARG A 215 1.16 7.92 -14.30
C ARG A 215 2.22 6.98 -13.75
N ARG A 216 2.90 6.28 -14.66
CA ARG A 216 3.99 5.35 -14.31
C ARG A 216 5.17 6.08 -13.70
N PHE A 217 5.81 5.46 -12.73
CA PHE A 217 6.99 6.00 -12.07
C PHE A 217 8.12 6.24 -13.05
N SER A 218 8.66 7.45 -12.99
CA SER A 218 9.90 7.84 -13.65
C SER A 218 10.68 8.75 -12.71
N SER A 219 11.91 8.37 -12.39
CA SER A 219 12.83 9.20 -11.58
C SER A 219 13.26 10.49 -12.29
N ARG A 220 12.88 10.67 -13.57
CA ARG A 220 13.18 11.86 -14.36
C ARG A 220 12.04 12.89 -14.35
N THR A 221 10.87 12.52 -13.82
CA THR A 221 9.73 13.42 -13.78
C THR A 221 9.94 14.49 -12.72
N LEU A 222 9.92 15.76 -13.14
CA LEU A 222 10.02 16.90 -12.23
C LEU A 222 8.77 17.00 -11.34
N GLU A 223 8.95 17.45 -10.10
CA GLU A 223 7.83 17.63 -9.16
C GLU A 223 6.82 18.67 -9.66
N LYS A 224 7.29 19.72 -10.35
CA LYS A 224 6.42 20.69 -11.03
C LYS A 224 5.45 20.03 -12.02
N THR A 225 5.91 19.03 -12.77
CA THR A 225 5.06 18.28 -13.70
C THR A 225 3.95 17.54 -12.95
N LYS A 226 4.25 17.00 -11.76
CA LYS A 226 3.24 16.33 -10.93
C LYS A 226 2.19 17.33 -10.44
N VAL A 227 2.62 18.49 -9.95
CA VAL A 227 1.72 19.57 -9.50
C VAL A 227 0.82 20.05 -10.63
N THR A 228 1.38 20.33 -11.81
CA THR A 228 0.60 20.74 -12.99
C THR A 228 -0.45 19.69 -13.34
N GLN A 229 -0.09 18.40 -13.38
CA GLN A 229 -1.05 17.35 -13.70
C GLN A 229 -2.17 17.23 -12.65
N ILE A 230 -1.85 17.39 -11.36
CA ILE A 230 -2.87 17.37 -10.29
C ILE A 230 -3.86 18.54 -10.48
N LEU A 231 -3.35 19.73 -10.79
CA LEU A 231 -4.21 20.89 -11.06
C LEU A 231 -5.08 20.69 -12.30
N GLU A 232 -4.54 20.09 -13.37
CA GLU A 232 -5.32 19.71 -14.56
C GLU A 232 -6.43 18.72 -14.22
N TRP A 233 -6.17 17.70 -13.41
CA TRP A 233 -7.20 16.76 -12.95
C TRP A 233 -8.28 17.45 -12.11
N LEU A 234 -7.90 18.38 -11.23
CA LEU A 234 -8.84 19.16 -10.43
C LEU A 234 -9.68 20.11 -11.28
N ALA A 235 -9.18 20.55 -12.44
CA ALA A 235 -9.84 21.47 -13.34
C ALA A 235 -10.84 20.81 -14.31
N ILE A 236 -10.86 19.47 -14.43
CA ILE A 236 -11.81 18.74 -15.30
C ILE A 236 -13.24 19.13 -14.95
N GLU A 237 -14.03 19.69 -15.86
CA GLU A 237 -15.37 20.20 -15.53
C GLU A 237 -16.40 19.10 -15.27
N ASP A 238 -16.34 18.01 -16.03
CA ASP A 238 -17.27 16.89 -15.91
C ASP A 238 -17.04 16.13 -14.57
N PRO A 239 -18.01 16.12 -13.65
CA PRO A 239 -17.90 15.38 -12.38
C PRO A 239 -17.75 13.86 -12.55
N ALA A 240 -18.22 13.30 -13.67
CA ALA A 240 -18.07 11.88 -13.99
C ALA A 240 -16.65 11.51 -14.44
N GLU A 241 -15.88 12.49 -14.91
CA GLU A 241 -14.49 12.31 -15.31
C GLU A 241 -13.50 12.82 -14.25
N ARG A 242 -13.87 13.85 -13.48
CA ARG A 242 -13.02 14.47 -12.46
C ARG A 242 -12.67 13.47 -11.35
N PRO A 243 -11.38 13.18 -11.12
CA PRO A 243 -10.96 12.37 -9.99
C PRO A 243 -11.37 12.99 -8.65
N ARG A 244 -12.00 12.20 -7.77
CA ARG A 244 -12.30 12.61 -6.39
C ARG A 244 -11.33 12.02 -5.37
N LEU A 245 -10.46 11.11 -5.80
CA LEU A 245 -9.27 10.71 -5.06
C LEU A 245 -8.06 10.86 -5.98
N ILE A 246 -7.10 11.68 -5.56
CA ILE A 246 -5.83 11.87 -6.26
C ILE A 246 -4.70 11.50 -5.30
N THR A 247 -3.89 10.50 -5.64
CA THR A 247 -2.73 10.11 -4.84
C THR A 247 -1.44 10.48 -5.57
N SER A 248 -0.49 11.15 -4.92
CA SER A 248 0.77 11.54 -5.57
C SER A 248 1.99 11.38 -4.65
N TRP A 249 3.04 10.78 -5.19
CA TRP A 249 4.33 10.60 -4.52
C TRP A 249 5.35 11.65 -4.99
N PHE A 250 6.05 12.28 -4.04
CA PHE A 250 7.12 13.27 -4.24
C PHE A 250 8.42 12.80 -3.57
N HIS A 251 9.56 13.28 -4.07
CA HIS A 251 10.86 12.82 -3.56
C HIS A 251 11.10 13.23 -2.11
N GLY A 252 10.51 14.34 -1.67
CA GLY A 252 10.63 14.84 -0.29
C GLY A 252 12.07 15.04 0.13
N ALA A 253 12.38 14.72 1.39
CA ALA A 253 13.71 14.84 1.96
C ALA A 253 14.56 13.56 1.80
N ASP A 254 13.96 12.42 1.42
CA ASP A 254 14.61 11.09 1.35
C ASP A 254 15.96 11.13 0.64
N HIS A 255 16.00 11.66 -0.59
CA HIS A 255 17.23 11.64 -1.38
C HIS A 255 18.31 12.53 -0.76
N ALA A 256 17.95 13.72 -0.30
CA ALA A 256 18.89 14.64 0.34
C ALA A 256 19.45 14.05 1.64
N ALA A 257 18.60 13.46 2.47
CA ALA A 257 18.99 12.82 3.72
C ALA A 257 19.84 11.56 3.50
N HIS A 258 19.61 10.80 2.42
CA HIS A 258 20.48 9.68 2.04
C HIS A 258 21.89 10.11 1.62
N VAL A 259 22.03 11.30 1.02
CA VAL A 259 23.32 11.82 0.56
C VAL A 259 24.08 12.50 1.71
N SER A 260 23.39 13.29 2.53
CA SER A 260 24.01 14.22 3.48
C SER A 260 23.77 13.86 4.96
N GLY A 261 22.89 12.91 5.26
CA GLY A 261 22.36 12.68 6.60
C GLY A 261 21.18 13.62 6.93
N PRO A 262 20.44 13.34 8.01
CA PRO A 262 19.36 14.21 8.47
C PRO A 262 19.95 15.41 9.24
N GLY A 263 19.98 16.60 8.62
CA GLY A 263 20.45 17.85 9.25
C GLY A 263 21.23 18.74 8.29
#